data_AF-A0A4R0GPH3-F1
#
_entry.id   AF-A0A4R0GPH3-F1
#
_cell.length_a   1.000
_cell.length_b   1.000
_cell.length_c   1.000
_cell.angle_alpha   90.00
_cell.angle_beta   90.00
_cell.angle_gamma   90.00
#
_symmetry.space_group_name_H-M   'P 1'
#
loop_
_entity.id
_entity.type
_entity.pdbx_description
1 polymer ?
#
loop_
_entity_poly.entity_id
_entity_poly.type
_entity_poly.pdbx_seq_one_letter_code
_entity_poly.pdbx_strand_id
1 'polypeptide(L)'
;MPSQPRRWSRVAGYTMMSGAGLGAAAYPTPSVQDATGRLVYLWAAFLAMGGALAAFGAATDRWIGEHLGLPLLWAAFGVYAVVLASALAPASVVASLALGGFALLLFGRWRDVGAVRVEATRQAE
;
A
#
# COMPACT_ATOMS: atom_id res chain seq x y z
N MET A 1 2.70 21.32 -14.79
CA MET A 1 2.86 19.86 -14.63
C MET A 1 3.17 19.59 -13.17
N PRO A 2 2.32 18.89 -12.41
CA PRO A 2 2.68 18.53 -11.04
C PRO A 2 3.97 17.71 -11.11
N SER A 3 5.01 18.18 -10.43
CA SER A 3 6.32 17.55 -10.36
C SER A 3 6.13 16.09 -9.95
N GLN A 4 6.44 15.13 -10.84
CA GLN A 4 6.40 13.74 -10.44
C GLN A 4 7.29 13.55 -9.20
N PRO A 5 6.80 12.87 -8.14
CA PRO A 5 7.64 12.58 -6.98
C PRO A 5 8.89 11.85 -7.46
N ARG A 6 10.05 12.31 -6.99
CA ARG A 6 11.36 11.76 -7.37
C ARG A 6 11.33 10.24 -7.15
N ARG A 7 11.76 9.45 -8.15
CA ARG A 7 11.79 7.98 -8.15
C ARG A 7 12.20 7.38 -6.80
N TRP A 8 13.27 7.90 -6.21
CA TRP A 8 13.81 7.46 -4.94
C TRP A 8 12.90 7.69 -3.73
N SER A 9 12.06 8.73 -3.75
CA SER A 9 11.05 8.95 -2.72
C SER A 9 9.99 7.85 -2.73
N ARG A 10 9.60 7.37 -3.92
CA ARG A 10 8.65 6.26 -4.04
C ARG A 10 9.26 4.96 -3.54
N VAL A 11 10.49 4.66 -3.98
CA VAL A 11 11.24 3.49 -3.52
C VAL A 11 11.33 3.49 -1.99
N ALA A 12 11.78 4.60 -1.39
CA ALA A 12 11.87 4.73 0.06
C ALA A 12 10.51 4.50 0.75
N GLY A 13 9.43 5.12 0.24
CA GLY A 13 8.09 4.94 0.79
C GLY A 13 7.60 3.50 0.74
N TYR A 14 7.75 2.82 -0.40
CA TYR A 14 7.35 1.42 -0.55
C TYR A 14 8.21 0.46 0.30
N THR A 15 9.52 0.73 0.42
CA THR A 15 10.40 -0.02 1.31
C THR A 15 10.02 0.16 2.78
N MET A 16 9.67 1.38 3.21
CA MET A 16 9.17 1.63 4.56
C MET A 16 7.88 0.87 4.85
N MET A 17 6.94 0.80 3.90
CA MET A 17 5.72 0.00 4.05
C MET A 17 6.01 -1.49 4.15
N SER A 18 6.95 -1.99 3.35
CA SER A 18 7.38 -3.38 3.41
C SER A 18 7.98 -3.70 4.78
N GLY A 19 8.88 -2.84 5.27
CA GLY A 19 9.47 -2.93 6.61
C GLY A 19 8.42 -2.87 7.73
N ALA A 20 7.40 -2.01 7.59
CA ALA A 20 6.29 -1.94 8.53
C ALA A 20 5.49 -3.25 8.59
N GLY A 21 5.25 -3.90 7.44
CA GLY A 21 4.63 -5.23 7.38
C GLY A 21 5.47 -6.30 8.09
N LEU A 22 6.79 -6.33 7.84
CA LEU A 22 7.69 -7.26 8.53
C LEU A 22 7.75 -7.00 10.04
N GLY A 23 7.80 -5.74 10.45
CA GLY A 23 7.76 -5.34 11.85
C GLY A 23 6.47 -5.78 12.54
N ALA A 24 5.32 -5.58 11.89
CA ALA A 24 4.03 -6.02 12.40
C ALA A 24 3.90 -7.54 12.48
N ALA A 25 4.53 -8.29 11.57
CA ALA A 25 4.55 -9.75 11.63
C ALA A 25 5.44 -10.28 12.77
N ALA A 26 6.60 -9.65 12.99
CA ALA A 26 7.55 -10.07 14.03
C ALA A 26 7.09 -9.68 15.44
N TYR A 27 6.50 -8.50 15.58
CA TYR A 27 6.06 -7.92 16.85
C TYR A 27 4.65 -7.35 16.71
N PRO A 28 3.62 -8.21 16.61
CA PRO A 28 2.24 -7.76 16.55
C PRO A 28 1.87 -7.07 17.87
N THR A 29 1.40 -5.83 17.79
CA THR A 29 0.93 -5.10 18.96
C THR A 29 -0.25 -5.86 19.60
N PRO A 30 -0.26 -6.10 20.93
CA PRO A 30 -1.32 -6.87 21.58
C PRO A 30 -2.72 -6.35 21.27
N SER A 31 -2.93 -5.03 21.30
CA SER A 31 -4.21 -4.40 20.97
C SER A 31 -4.71 -4.70 19.55
N VAL A 32 -3.80 -4.85 18.59
CA VAL A 32 -4.14 -5.18 17.20
C VAL A 32 -4.40 -6.68 17.07
N GLN A 33 -3.61 -7.51 17.75
CA GLN A 33 -3.77 -8.95 17.74
C GLN A 33 -5.07 -9.39 18.43
N ASP A 34 -5.46 -8.75 19.52
CA ASP A 34 -6.72 -9.03 20.22
C ASP A 34 -7.95 -8.67 19.36
N ALA A 35 -7.84 -7.57 18.60
CA ALA A 35 -8.93 -7.10 17.73
C ALA A 35 -9.05 -7.89 16.42
N THR A 36 -7.94 -8.38 15.86
CA THR A 36 -7.90 -8.98 14.50
C THR A 36 -7.54 -10.46 14.48
N GLY A 37 -7.08 -11.01 15.60
CA GLY A 37 -6.63 -12.40 15.71
C GLY A 37 -5.51 -12.72 14.72
N ARG A 38 -5.69 -13.82 13.97
CA ARG A 38 -4.71 -14.26 12.95
C ARG A 38 -4.71 -13.40 11.68
N LEU A 39 -5.72 -12.54 11.48
CA LEU A 39 -5.79 -11.69 10.28
C LEU A 39 -4.67 -10.64 10.25
N VAL A 40 -4.06 -10.30 11.40
CA VAL A 40 -2.88 -9.43 11.47
C VAL A 40 -1.74 -9.92 10.57
N TYR A 41 -1.55 -11.23 10.46
CA TYR A 41 -0.49 -11.81 9.64
C TYR A 41 -0.80 -11.73 8.15
N LEU A 42 -2.08 -11.86 7.76
CA LEU A 42 -2.50 -11.67 6.37
C LEU A 42 -2.31 -10.20 5.96
N TRP A 43 -2.69 -9.27 6.84
CA TRP A 43 -2.49 -7.84 6.64
C TRP A 43 -0.99 -7.48 6.55
N ALA A 44 -0.19 -8.03 7.45
CA ALA A 44 1.26 -7.86 7.44
C ALA A 44 1.90 -8.42 6.16
N ALA A 45 1.43 -9.57 5.67
CA ALA A 45 1.87 -10.15 4.41
C ALA A 45 1.53 -9.25 3.21
N PHE A 46 0.34 -8.64 3.18
CA PHE A 46 -0.04 -7.70 2.12
C PHE A 46 0.84 -6.45 2.11
N LEU A 47 1.15 -5.90 3.29
CA LEU A 47 2.07 -4.77 3.42
C LEU A 47 3.50 -5.13 3.01
N ALA A 48 4.01 -6.25 3.51
CA ALA A 48 5.36 -6.72 3.24
C ALA A 48 5.57 -6.98 1.74
N MET A 49 4.71 -7.83 1.14
CA MET A 49 4.80 -8.19 -0.28
C MET A 49 4.41 -7.03 -1.19
N GLY A 50 3.34 -6.30 -0.89
CA GLY A 50 2.90 -5.15 -1.67
C GLY A 50 3.96 -4.05 -1.72
N GLY A 51 4.56 -3.74 -0.56
CA GLY A 51 5.66 -2.79 -0.46
C GLY A 51 6.92 -3.27 -1.21
N ALA A 52 7.29 -4.54 -1.08
CA ALA A 52 8.46 -5.09 -1.78
C ALA A 52 8.29 -5.07 -3.31
N LEU A 53 7.12 -5.49 -3.81
CA LEU A 53 6.81 -5.49 -5.25
C LEU A 53 6.76 -4.07 -5.81
N ALA A 54 6.12 -3.14 -5.10
CA ALA A 54 6.04 -1.74 -5.52
C ALA A 54 7.42 -1.07 -5.48
N ALA A 55 8.23 -1.33 -4.44
CA ALA A 55 9.61 -0.85 -4.34
C ALA A 55 10.48 -1.37 -5.48
N PHE A 56 10.36 -2.67 -5.78
CA PHE A 56 11.08 -3.30 -6.89
C PHE A 56 10.66 -2.70 -8.25
N GLY A 57 9.36 -2.51 -8.48
CA GLY A 57 8.85 -1.84 -9.68
C GLY A 57 9.39 -0.43 -9.84
N ALA A 58 9.35 0.36 -8.76
CA ALA A 58 9.88 1.72 -8.75
C ALA A 58 11.41 1.77 -8.93
N ALA A 59 12.14 0.80 -8.38
CA ALA A 59 13.59 0.71 -8.48
C ALA A 59 14.07 0.18 -9.84
N THR A 60 13.24 -0.56 -10.57
CA THR A 60 13.59 -1.07 -11.90
C THR A 60 12.95 -0.27 -13.04
N ASP A 61 12.18 0.77 -12.71
CA ASP A 61 11.32 1.51 -13.64
C ASP A 61 10.41 0.59 -14.48
N ARG A 62 10.06 -0.58 -13.91
CA ARG A 62 9.15 -1.54 -14.54
C ARG A 62 7.76 -1.38 -13.95
N TRP A 63 6.79 -1.16 -14.83
CA TRP A 63 5.38 -0.99 -14.46
C TRP A 63 4.81 -2.20 -13.72
N ILE A 64 5.30 -3.43 -14.01
CA ILE A 64 4.78 -4.69 -13.45
C ILE A 64 4.82 -4.70 -11.92
N GLY A 65 5.94 -4.27 -11.31
CA GLY A 65 6.10 -4.31 -9.86
C GLY A 65 5.13 -3.36 -9.14
N GLU A 66 5.01 -2.12 -9.63
CA GLU A 66 4.03 -1.15 -9.09
C GLU A 66 2.59 -1.62 -9.36
N HIS A 67 2.31 -2.21 -10.53
CA HIS A 67 0.96 -2.65 -10.89
C HIS A 67 0.44 -3.80 -10.01
N LEU A 68 1.32 -4.69 -9.55
CA LEU A 68 0.97 -5.79 -8.64
C LEU A 68 1.03 -5.37 -7.16
N GLY A 69 1.99 -4.54 -6.79
CA GLY A 69 2.20 -4.11 -5.40
C GLY A 69 1.15 -3.11 -4.91
N LEU A 70 0.74 -2.16 -5.75
CA LEU A 70 -0.19 -1.10 -5.35
C LEU A 70 -1.59 -1.61 -4.96
N PRO A 71 -2.22 -2.59 -5.64
CA PRO A 71 -3.48 -3.18 -5.20
C PRO A 71 -3.39 -3.85 -3.82
N LEU A 72 -2.28 -4.52 -3.52
CA LEU A 72 -2.04 -5.13 -2.21
C LEU A 72 -1.96 -4.07 -1.12
N LEU A 73 -1.21 -2.99 -1.35
CA LEU A 73 -1.12 -1.86 -0.43
C LEU A 73 -2.47 -1.15 -0.28
N TRP A 74 -3.18 -0.91 -1.38
CA TRP A 74 -4.51 -0.32 -1.38
C TRP A 74 -5.48 -1.13 -0.52
N ALA A 75 -5.51 -2.46 -0.70
CA ALA A 75 -6.35 -3.34 0.09
C ALA A 75 -5.95 -3.31 1.58
N ALA A 76 -4.65 -3.38 1.89
CA ALA A 76 -4.16 -3.37 3.26
C ALA A 76 -4.54 -2.08 4.02
N PHE A 77 -4.35 -0.91 3.39
CA PHE A 77 -4.70 0.37 3.99
C PHE A 77 -6.20 0.64 3.97
N GLY A 78 -6.88 0.30 2.88
CA GLY A 78 -8.32 0.52 2.71
C GLY A 78 -9.16 -0.30 3.69
N VAL A 79 -8.86 -1.59 3.85
CA VAL A 79 -9.56 -2.43 4.83
C VAL A 79 -9.30 -1.93 6.25
N TYR A 80 -8.06 -1.55 6.58
CA TYR A 80 -7.74 -1.06 7.92
C TYR A 80 -8.42 0.28 8.22
N ALA A 81 -8.56 1.16 7.23
CA ALA A 81 -9.34 2.39 7.35
C ALA A 81 -10.82 2.11 7.67
N VAL A 82 -11.44 1.13 7.00
CA VAL A 82 -12.83 0.73 7.27
C VAL A 82 -12.99 0.17 8.69
N VAL A 83 -12.04 -0.66 9.14
CA VAL A 83 -12.04 -1.21 10.51
C VAL A 83 -11.90 -0.09 11.56
N LEU A 84 -11.05 0.91 11.32
CA LEU A 84 -10.92 2.05 12.23
C LEU A 84 -12.18 2.93 12.24
N ALA A 85 -12.83 3.09 11.09
CA ALA A 85 -14.08 3.83 10.99
C ALA A 85 -15.22 3.16 11.76
N SER A 86 -15.28 1.82 11.80
CA SER A 86 -16.31 1.08 12.53
C SER A 86 -16.12 1.07 14.05
N ALA A 87 -14.93 1.43 14.56
CA ALA A 87 -14.66 1.50 15.99
C ALA A 87 -15.37 2.67 16.72
N LEU A 88 -15.92 3.65 15.98
CA LEU A 88 -16.71 4.80 16.49
C LEU A 88 -16.03 5.65 17.60
N ALA A 89 -14.71 5.53 17.78
CA ALA A 89 -13.93 6.37 18.69
C ALA A 89 -13.38 7.60 17.94
N PRO A 90 -13.37 8.82 18.54
CA PRO A 90 -12.93 10.05 17.85
C PRO A 90 -11.51 9.97 17.26
N ALA A 91 -10.57 9.38 18.00
CA ALA A 91 -9.20 9.19 17.53
C ALA A 91 -9.12 8.24 16.30
N SER A 92 -10.00 7.24 16.25
CA SER A 92 -10.07 6.27 15.14
C SER A 92 -10.65 6.88 13.86
N VAL A 93 -11.49 7.92 13.97
CA VAL A 93 -12.03 8.65 12.80
C VAL A 93 -10.93 9.41 12.06
N VAL A 94 -10.04 10.08 12.78
CA VAL A 94 -8.93 10.82 12.14
C VAL A 94 -7.97 9.84 11.46
N ALA A 95 -7.63 8.74 12.14
CA ALA A 95 -6.78 7.70 11.59
C ALA A 95 -7.41 7.02 10.36
N SER A 96 -8.72 6.74 10.38
CA SER A 96 -9.41 6.13 9.25
C SER A 96 -9.44 7.04 8.03
N LEU A 97 -9.69 8.35 8.21
CA LEU A 97 -9.64 9.31 7.12
C LEU A 97 -8.23 9.44 6.52
N ALA A 98 -7.20 9.48 7.36
CA ALA A 98 -5.81 9.55 6.90
C ALA A 98 -5.42 8.31 6.08
N LEU A 99 -5.72 7.11 6.61
CA LEU A 99 -5.41 5.85 5.92
C LEU A 99 -6.27 5.64 4.68
N GLY A 100 -7.55 6.04 4.71
CA GLY A 100 -8.45 6.01 3.57
C GLY A 100 -7.99 6.94 2.46
N GLY A 101 -7.60 8.18 2.79
CA GLY A 101 -6.98 9.11 1.85
C GLY A 101 -5.68 8.54 1.25
N PHE A 102 -4.85 7.91 2.08
CA PHE A 102 -3.64 7.25 1.62
C PHE A 102 -3.92 6.09 0.66
N ALA A 103 -4.92 5.26 0.96
CA ALA A 103 -5.38 4.22 0.06
C ALA A 103 -5.84 4.81 -1.28
N LEU A 104 -6.65 5.88 -1.28
CA LEU A 104 -7.08 6.53 -2.53
C LEU A 104 -5.90 7.06 -3.35
N LEU A 105 -4.85 7.57 -2.73
CA LEU A 105 -3.62 7.98 -3.44
C LEU A 105 -2.93 6.78 -4.10
N LEU A 106 -2.83 5.64 -3.41
CA LEU A 106 -2.28 4.40 -3.98
C LEU A 106 -3.14 3.88 -5.14
N PHE A 107 -4.45 3.99 -5.04
CA PHE A 107 -5.39 3.62 -6.10
C PHE A 107 -5.23 4.53 -7.33
N GLY A 108 -5.15 5.84 -7.13
CA GLY A 108 -4.89 6.80 -8.21
C GLY A 108 -3.58 6.45 -8.94
N ARG A 109 -2.52 6.20 -8.18
CA ARG A 109 -1.23 5.77 -8.73
C ARG A 109 -1.33 4.44 -9.50
N TRP A 110 -2.09 3.48 -8.99
CA TRP A 110 -2.30 2.21 -9.66
C TRP A 110 -2.98 2.38 -11.02
N ARG A 111 -3.96 3.28 -11.12
CA ARG A 111 -4.60 3.66 -12.39
C ARG A 111 -3.62 4.30 -13.36
N ASP A 112 -2.75 5.19 -12.89
CA ASP A 112 -1.72 5.82 -13.72
C ASP A 112 -0.74 4.77 -14.30
N VAL A 113 -0.28 3.85 -13.45
CA VAL A 113 0.59 2.73 -13.88
C VAL A 113 -0.15 1.81 -14.84
N GLY A 114 -1.44 1.58 -14.62
CA GLY A 114 -2.31 0.83 -15.53
C GLY A 114 -2.41 1.47 -16.92
N ALA A 115 -2.51 2.80 -17.00
CA ALA A 115 -2.50 3.52 -18.27
C ALA A 115 -1.17 3.34 -19.02
N VAL A 116 -0.04 3.46 -18.30
CA VAL A 116 1.30 3.22 -18.87
C VAL A 116 1.45 1.79 -19.39
N ARG A 117 0.91 0.80 -18.67
CA ARG A 117 0.89 -0.61 -19.13
C ARG A 117 0.18 -0.74 -20.47
N VAL A 118 -1.03 -0.18 -20.60
CA VAL A 118 -1.84 -0.28 -21.82
C VAL A 118 -1.11 0.34 -23.01
N GLU A 119 -0.47 1.49 -22.81
CA GLU A 119 0.33 2.15 -23.85
C GLU A 119 1.55 1.30 -24.25
N ALA A 120 2.28 0.76 -23.27
CA ALA A 120 3.44 -0.08 -23.52
C ALA A 120 3.09 -1.38 -24.25
N THR A 121 1.93 -1.97 -23.95
CA THR A 121 1.46 -3.17 -24.68
C THR A 121 1.05 -2.85 -26.11
N ARG A 122 0.46 -1.67 -26.35
CA ARG A 122 0.03 -1.24 -27.69
C ARG A 122 1.20 -0.97 -28.64
N GLN A 123 2.33 -0.48 -28.12
CA GLN A 123 3.55 -0.24 -28.91
C GLN A 123 4.35 -1.52 -29.23
N ALA A 124 4.02 -2.63 -28.57
CA ALA A 124 4.66 -3.92 -28.79
C ALA A 124 3.93 -4.79 -29.84
N GLU A 125 2.75 -4.35 -30.29
CA GLU A 125 1.95 -4.92 -31.39
C GLU A 125 2.24 -4.20 -32.71
#